data_AF-A0A2E7ET87-F1
#
_entry.id   AF-A0A2E7ET87-F1
#
_cell.length_a   1.000
_cell.length_b   1.000
_cell.length_c   1.000
_cell.angle_alpha   90.00
_cell.angle_beta   90.00
_cell.angle_gamma   90.00
#
_symmetry.space_group_name_H-M   'P 1'
#
loop_
_entity.id
_entity.type
_entity.pdbx_description
1 polymer ?
#
loop_
_entity_poly.entity_id
_entity_poly.type
_entity_poly.pdbx_seq_one_letter_code
_entity_poly.pdbx_strand_id
1 'polypeptide(L)'
;MDHVAIREKHIALIHTIDELKASIQAPETSAQTLQRVSETLRDRISDRFTKEQEHALIQHLLQSVPRLQREIEALEGDHEELRLQLEALLRLFDATGEVDRSRFADEHSAFLQHFSDHERREDDLIQEIYDDDLGSGD
;
A
#
# COMPACT_ATOMS: atom_id res chain seq x y z
N MET A 1 -15.98 11.56 -8.87
CA MET A 1 -15.25 11.03 -7.71
C MET A 1 -14.70 12.21 -6.93
N ASP A 2 -14.81 12.19 -5.61
CA ASP A 2 -14.39 13.31 -4.76
C ASP A 2 -12.87 13.25 -4.56
N HIS A 3 -12.10 14.02 -5.34
CA HIS A 3 -10.63 14.06 -5.28
C HIS A 3 -10.10 14.39 -3.87
N VAL A 4 -10.92 15.04 -3.03
CA VAL A 4 -10.62 15.34 -1.63
C VAL A 4 -10.55 14.05 -0.80
N ALA A 5 -11.50 13.13 -0.98
CA ALA A 5 -11.60 11.90 -0.21
C ALA A 5 -10.45 10.90 -0.50
N ILE A 6 -9.91 10.90 -1.72
CA ILE A 6 -8.74 10.09 -2.10
C ILE A 6 -7.49 10.64 -1.42
N ARG A 7 -7.30 11.96 -1.47
CA ARG A 7 -6.16 12.66 -0.86
C ARG A 7 -6.12 12.51 0.66
N GLU A 8 -7.26 12.64 1.34
CA GLU A 8 -7.35 12.47 2.80
C GLU A 8 -6.97 11.06 3.26
N LYS A 9 -7.36 10.03 2.50
CA LYS A 9 -6.98 8.64 2.78
C LYS A 9 -5.50 8.39 2.57
N HIS A 10 -4.92 8.93 1.50
CA HIS A 10 -3.49 8.82 1.23
C HIS A 10 -2.66 9.50 2.33
N ILE A 11 -3.07 10.70 2.79
CA ILE A 11 -2.44 11.36 3.94
C ILE A 11 -2.53 10.49 5.20
N ALA A 12 -3.69 9.88 5.45
CA ALA A 12 -3.88 9.04 6.63
C ALA A 12 -3.07 7.73 6.55
N LEU A 13 -2.81 7.20 5.35
CA LEU A 13 -1.94 6.06 5.13
C LEU A 13 -0.47 6.42 5.42
N ILE A 14 0.02 7.53 4.84
CA ILE A 14 1.37 8.04 5.12
C ILE A 14 1.57 8.28 6.62
N HIS A 15 0.60 8.93 7.28
CA HIS A 15 0.68 9.15 8.72
C HIS A 15 0.77 7.83 9.50
N THR A 16 0.05 6.78 9.09
CA THR A 16 0.10 5.47 9.75
C THR A 16 1.45 4.78 9.54
N ILE A 17 2.05 4.93 8.35
CA ILE A 17 3.40 4.44 8.04
C ILE A 17 4.45 5.15 8.91
N ASP A 18 4.39 6.47 9.02
CA ASP A 18 5.29 7.25 9.89
C ASP A 18 5.11 6.91 11.36
N GLU A 19 3.86 6.73 11.81
CA GLU A 19 3.55 6.30 13.18
C GLU A 19 4.13 4.91 13.49
N LEU A 20 4.01 3.95 12.57
CA LEU A 20 4.57 2.62 12.75
C LEU A 20 6.11 2.66 12.76
N LYS A 21 6.71 3.45 11.88
CA LYS A 21 8.17 3.65 11.84
C LYS A 21 8.69 4.26 13.15
N ALA A 22 8.03 5.30 13.66
CA ALA A 22 8.38 5.90 14.94
C ALA A 22 8.22 4.91 16.10
N SER A 23 7.13 4.12 16.07
CA SER A 23 6.83 3.10 17.07
C SER A 23 7.90 2.00 17.13
N ILE A 24 8.40 1.54 15.97
CA ILE A 24 9.49 0.55 15.88
C ILE A 24 10.80 1.09 16.44
N GLN A 25 11.11 2.38 16.18
CA GLN A 25 12.34 3.01 16.62
C GLN A 25 12.35 3.36 18.12
N ALA A 26 11.18 3.51 18.73
CA ALA A 26 11.05 3.82 20.14
C ALA A 26 11.15 2.54 21.01
N PRO A 27 12.20 2.37 21.83
CA PRO A 27 12.39 1.18 22.66
C PRO A 27 11.30 1.01 23.72
N GLU A 28 10.64 2.08 24.16
CA GLU A 28 9.54 2.00 25.13
C GLU A 28 8.18 1.61 24.54
N THR A 29 8.03 1.59 23.20
CA THR A 29 6.75 1.25 22.57
C THR A 29 6.33 -0.16 22.94
N SER A 30 5.14 -0.35 23.51
CA SER A 30 4.65 -1.69 23.81
C SER A 30 4.39 -2.50 22.54
N ALA A 31 4.54 -3.82 22.63
CA ALA A 31 4.21 -4.70 21.52
C ALA A 31 2.72 -4.62 21.12
N GLN A 32 1.82 -4.36 22.08
CA GLN A 32 0.41 -4.04 21.79
C GLN A 32 0.23 -2.78 20.93
N THR A 33 1.00 -1.72 21.18
CA THR A 33 0.96 -0.51 20.35
C THR A 33 1.44 -0.83 18.94
N LEU A 34 2.57 -1.54 18.81
CA LEU A 34 3.07 -1.98 17.50
C LEU A 34 2.02 -2.80 16.73
N GLN A 35 1.42 -3.79 17.38
CA GLN A 35 0.37 -4.61 16.80
C GLN A 35 -0.81 -3.77 16.32
N ARG A 36 -1.34 -2.87 17.16
CA ARG A 36 -2.49 -2.02 16.82
C ARG A 36 -2.21 -1.11 15.63
N VAL A 37 -1.02 -0.51 15.57
CA VAL A 37 -0.64 0.36 14.45
C VAL A 37 -0.47 -0.47 13.16
N SER A 38 0.09 -1.67 13.25
CA SER A 38 0.17 -2.60 12.10
C SER A 38 -1.20 -3.09 11.61
N GLU A 39 -2.13 -3.38 12.51
CA GLU A 39 -3.52 -3.73 12.15
C GLU A 39 -4.20 -2.55 11.44
N THR A 40 -3.99 -1.33 11.96
CA THR A 40 -4.51 -0.10 11.33
C THR A 40 -3.93 0.09 9.92
N LEU A 41 -2.62 -0.16 9.74
CA LEU A 41 -1.97 -0.09 8.44
C LEU A 41 -2.56 -1.12 7.46
N ARG A 42 -2.71 -2.38 7.90
CA ARG A 42 -3.34 -3.45 7.12
C ARG A 42 -4.74 -3.05 6.66
N ASP A 43 -5.57 -2.56 7.56
CA ASP A 43 -6.96 -2.23 7.24
C ASP A 43 -7.03 -1.07 6.23
N ARG A 44 -6.16 -0.06 6.37
CA ARG A 44 -6.09 1.07 5.42
C ARG A 44 -5.63 0.65 4.03
N ILE A 45 -4.60 -0.20 3.96
CA ILE A 45 -4.08 -0.69 2.67
C ILE A 45 -5.10 -1.61 1.99
N SER A 46 -5.73 -2.51 2.75
CA SER A 46 -6.77 -3.40 2.22
C SER A 46 -7.97 -2.61 1.69
N ASP A 47 -8.39 -1.56 2.41
CA ASP A 47 -9.46 -0.65 1.97
C ASP A 47 -9.09 0.08 0.67
N ARG A 48 -7.84 0.53 0.54
CA ARG A 48 -7.33 1.19 -0.67
C ARG A 48 -7.38 0.24 -1.86
N PHE A 49 -6.73 -0.93 -1.76
CA PHE A 49 -6.66 -1.91 -2.85
C PHE A 49 -8.04 -2.41 -3.27
N THR A 50 -8.97 -2.59 -2.33
CA THR A 50 -10.35 -2.96 -2.64
C THR A 50 -11.01 -1.86 -3.47
N LYS A 51 -10.82 -0.59 -3.10
CA LYS A 51 -11.40 0.54 -3.82
C LYS A 51 -10.79 0.78 -5.20
N GLU A 52 -9.49 0.54 -5.37
CA GLU A 52 -8.84 0.62 -6.68
C GLU A 52 -9.39 -0.42 -7.65
N GLN A 53 -9.68 -1.63 -7.15
CA GLN A 53 -10.35 -2.68 -7.91
C GLN A 53 -11.84 -2.36 -8.16
N GLU A 54 -12.57 -1.88 -7.14
CA GLU A 54 -14.01 -1.58 -7.24
C GLU A 54 -14.34 -0.34 -8.08
N HIS A 55 -13.52 0.70 -8.03
CA HIS A 55 -13.77 1.94 -8.78
C HIS A 55 -13.55 1.79 -10.28
N ALA A 56 -13.23 0.58 -10.76
CA ALA A 56 -12.97 0.30 -12.15
C ALA A 56 -11.92 1.24 -12.74
N LEU A 57 -11.04 1.84 -11.93
CA LEU A 57 -9.99 2.72 -12.44
C LEU A 57 -9.08 1.86 -13.32
N ILE A 58 -8.55 0.79 -12.76
CA ILE A 58 -7.81 -0.28 -13.44
C ILE A 58 -8.56 -0.81 -14.67
N GLN A 59 -9.85 -1.12 -14.54
CA GLN A 59 -10.67 -1.66 -15.64
C GLN A 59 -10.93 -0.64 -16.76
N HIS A 60 -11.10 0.64 -16.42
CA HIS A 60 -11.30 1.72 -17.37
C HIS A 60 -9.99 2.05 -18.09
N LEU A 61 -8.87 2.06 -17.36
CA LEU A 61 -7.52 2.21 -17.92
C LEU A 61 -7.18 1.06 -18.89
N LEU A 62 -7.53 -0.19 -18.56
CA LEU A 62 -7.37 -1.35 -19.44
C LEU A 62 -8.15 -1.24 -20.76
N GLN A 63 -9.35 -0.65 -20.73
CA GLN A 63 -10.14 -0.44 -21.94
C GLN A 63 -9.60 0.68 -22.82
N SER A 64 -8.98 1.70 -22.22
CA SER A 64 -8.44 2.86 -22.94
C SER A 64 -7.02 2.61 -23.48
N VAL A 65 -6.18 1.85 -22.77
CA VAL A 65 -4.75 1.67 -23.12
C VAL A 65 -4.34 0.19 -23.04
N PRO A 66 -4.76 -0.67 -23.99
CA PRO A 66 -4.51 -2.12 -23.93
C PRO A 66 -3.03 -2.51 -23.96
N ARG A 67 -2.13 -1.62 -24.43
CA ARG A 67 -0.68 -1.86 -24.39
C ARG A 67 -0.13 -1.98 -22.97
N LEU A 68 -0.80 -1.37 -21.98
CA LEU A 68 -0.42 -1.37 -20.56
C LEU A 68 -1.00 -2.55 -19.77
N GLN A 69 -1.74 -3.47 -20.41
CA GLN A 69 -2.44 -4.55 -19.72
C GLN A 69 -1.54 -5.34 -18.77
N ARG A 70 -0.33 -5.70 -19.21
CA ARG A 70 0.59 -6.49 -18.37
C ARG A 70 1.07 -5.75 -17.13
N GLU A 71 1.24 -4.44 -17.22
CA GLU A 71 1.69 -3.63 -16.08
C GLU A 71 0.57 -3.44 -15.07
N ILE A 72 -0.66 -3.28 -15.58
CA ILE A 72 -1.86 -3.24 -14.74
C ILE A 72 -2.09 -4.59 -14.03
N GLU A 73 -1.97 -5.71 -14.74
CA GLU A 73 -2.04 -7.06 -14.14
C GLU A 73 -0.94 -7.28 -13.09
N ALA A 74 0.26 -6.72 -13.31
CA ALA A 74 1.35 -6.79 -12.34
C ALA A 74 1.06 -5.97 -11.08
N LEU A 75 0.46 -4.78 -11.20
CA LEU A 75 0.02 -3.97 -10.05
C LEU A 75 -1.03 -4.71 -9.21
N GLU A 76 -1.99 -5.38 -9.85
CA GLU A 76 -2.97 -6.22 -9.14
C GLU A 76 -2.29 -7.39 -8.40
N GLY A 77 -1.24 -7.98 -8.98
CA GLY A 77 -0.40 -8.98 -8.32
C GLY A 77 0.30 -8.44 -7.08
N ASP A 78 0.88 -7.24 -7.16
CA ASP A 78 1.55 -6.59 -6.03
C ASP A 78 0.59 -6.37 -4.85
N HIS A 79 -0.69 -6.04 -5.10
CA HIS A 79 -1.68 -5.83 -4.04
C HIS A 79 -1.83 -7.06 -3.14
N GLU A 80 -1.91 -8.25 -3.75
CA GLU A 80 -2.02 -9.50 -3.00
C GLU A 80 -0.73 -9.81 -2.25
N GLU A 81 0.43 -9.60 -2.87
CA GLU A 81 1.72 -9.81 -2.21
C GLU A 81 1.92 -8.88 -1.01
N LEU A 82 1.58 -7.59 -1.14
CA LEU A 82 1.63 -6.60 -0.06
C LEU A 82 0.66 -6.94 1.08
N ARG A 83 -0.54 -7.44 0.75
CA ARG A 83 -1.50 -7.94 1.75
C ARG A 83 -0.93 -9.12 2.54
N LEU A 84 -0.34 -10.09 1.85
CA LEU A 84 0.28 -11.26 2.47
C LEU A 84 1.48 -10.87 3.35
N GLN A 85 2.28 -9.88 2.95
CA GLN A 85 3.38 -9.35 3.77
C GLN A 85 2.87 -8.72 5.07
N LEU A 86 1.78 -7.95 5.02
CA LEU A 86 1.15 -7.38 6.22
C LEU A 86 0.57 -8.45 7.13
N GLU A 87 -0.04 -9.50 6.57
CA GLU A 87 -0.50 -10.65 7.35
C GLU A 87 0.69 -11.39 8.00
N ALA A 88 1.80 -11.56 7.30
CA ALA A 88 3.00 -12.19 7.83
C ALA A 88 3.61 -11.36 8.98
N LEU A 89 3.64 -10.03 8.86
CA LEU A 89 4.06 -9.11 9.92
C LEU A 89 3.22 -9.29 11.19
N LEU A 90 1.90 -9.36 11.05
CA LEU A 90 0.99 -9.55 12.18
C LEU A 90 1.12 -10.93 12.84
N ARG A 91 1.60 -11.94 12.10
CA ARG A 91 1.88 -13.28 12.67
C ARG A 91 3.18 -13.34 13.47
N LEU A 92 4.01 -12.29 13.45
CA LEU A 92 5.20 -12.21 14.30
C LEU A 92 4.85 -11.94 15.77
N PHE A 93 3.65 -11.41 16.02
CA PHE A 93 3.13 -11.29 17.39
C PHE A 93 2.68 -12.67 17.88
N ASP A 94 3.19 -13.07 19.04
CA ASP A 94 2.80 -14.34 19.64
C ASP A 94 1.44 -14.26 20.35
N ALA A 95 0.99 -15.38 20.94
CA ALA A 95 -0.28 -15.44 21.66
C ALA A 95 -0.36 -14.53 22.90
N THR A 96 0.78 -14.07 23.41
CA THR A 96 0.89 -13.13 24.53
C THR A 96 1.01 -11.67 24.06
N GLY A 97 1.13 -11.46 22.74
CA GLY A 97 1.33 -10.16 22.11
C GLY A 97 2.77 -9.69 22.16
N GLU A 98 3.75 -10.55 22.49
CA GLU A 98 5.17 -10.23 22.38
C GLU A 98 5.67 -10.40 20.94
N VAL A 99 6.74 -9.70 20.58
CA VAL A 99 7.31 -9.72 19.24
C VAL A 99 8.83 -9.62 19.28
N ASP A 100 9.50 -10.38 18.40
CA ASP A 100 10.91 -10.13 18.10
C ASP A 100 11.02 -8.82 17.32
N ARG A 101 11.41 -7.75 18.02
CA ARG A 101 11.49 -6.40 17.44
C ARG A 101 12.48 -6.29 16.31
N SER A 102 13.58 -7.04 16.33
CA SER A 102 14.58 -6.99 15.25
C SER A 102 13.96 -7.54 13.98
N ARG A 103 13.40 -8.76 14.09
CA ARG A 103 12.73 -9.40 12.96
C ARG A 103 11.55 -8.58 12.46
N PHE A 104 10.74 -8.04 13.36
CA PHE A 104 9.62 -7.18 13.00
C PHE A 104 10.07 -5.93 12.23
N ALA A 105 11.15 -5.29 12.67
CA ALA A 105 11.72 -4.14 11.98
C ALA A 105 12.22 -4.50 10.57
N ASP A 106 12.93 -5.62 10.42
CA ASP A 106 13.44 -6.09 9.12
C ASP A 106 12.30 -6.38 8.13
N GLU A 107 11.29 -7.13 8.57
CA GLU A 107 10.12 -7.49 7.75
C GLU A 107 9.29 -6.24 7.42
N HIS A 108 9.18 -5.28 8.34
CA HIS A 108 8.48 -4.02 8.10
C HIS A 108 9.24 -3.15 7.09
N SER A 109 10.57 -3.10 7.18
CA SER A 109 11.40 -2.41 6.20
C SER A 109 11.29 -3.02 4.81
N ALA A 110 11.26 -4.36 4.70
CA ALA A 110 11.03 -5.05 3.43
C ALA A 110 9.66 -4.73 2.84
N PHE A 111 8.61 -4.76 3.66
CA PHE A 111 7.26 -4.35 3.27
C PHE A 111 7.22 -2.89 2.78
N LEU A 112 7.83 -1.94 3.50
CA LEU A 112 7.82 -0.53 3.10
C LEU A 112 8.55 -0.29 1.77
N GLN A 113 9.65 -1.00 1.53
CA GLN A 113 10.35 -0.92 0.26
C GLN A 113 9.43 -1.39 -0.88
N HIS A 114 8.80 -2.55 -0.70
CA HIS A 114 7.88 -3.09 -1.70
C HIS A 114 6.69 -2.16 -1.95
N PHE A 115 6.08 -1.62 -0.89
CA PHE A 115 4.97 -0.68 -0.98
C PHE A 115 5.37 0.61 -1.72
N SER A 116 6.56 1.16 -1.43
CA SER A 116 7.05 2.36 -2.12
C SER A 116 7.33 2.11 -3.60
N ASP A 117 7.81 0.92 -3.96
CA ASP A 117 8.05 0.54 -5.35
C ASP A 117 6.74 0.28 -6.10
N HIS A 118 5.72 -0.21 -5.40
CA HIS A 118 4.37 -0.31 -5.93
C HIS A 118 3.75 1.08 -6.20
N GLU A 119 3.80 2.00 -5.23
CA GLU A 119 3.24 3.37 -5.43
C GLU A 119 3.93 4.11 -6.58
N ARG A 120 5.25 3.96 -6.73
CA ARG A 120 5.97 4.57 -7.84
C ARG A 120 5.50 4.03 -9.20
N ARG A 121 5.30 2.72 -9.30
CA ARG A 121 4.80 2.08 -10.53
C ARG A 121 3.37 2.51 -10.85
N GLU A 122 2.52 2.65 -9.84
CA GLU A 122 1.17 3.17 -10.01
C GLU A 122 1.20 4.62 -10.53
N ASP A 123 2.02 5.49 -9.92
CA ASP A 123 2.17 6.89 -10.36
C ASP A 123 2.70 6.98 -11.80
N ASP A 124 3.73 6.21 -12.14
CA ASP A 124 4.32 6.17 -13.49
C ASP A 124 3.25 5.74 -14.53
N LEU A 125 2.43 4.74 -14.20
CA LEU A 125 1.38 4.23 -15.07
C LEU A 125 0.24 5.24 -15.25
N ILE A 126 -0.18 5.89 -14.17
CA ILE A 126 -1.18 6.96 -14.23
C ILE A 126 -0.65 8.10 -15.13
N GLN A 127 0.61 8.49 -14.96
CA GLN A 127 1.21 9.54 -15.76
C GLN A 127 1.31 9.15 -17.24
N GLU A 128 1.71 7.92 -17.58
CA GLU A 128 1.76 7.47 -18.97
C GLU A 128 0.38 7.55 -19.64
N ILE A 129 -0.68 7.18 -18.91
CA ILE A 129 -2.05 7.23 -19.44
C ILE A 129 -2.50 8.66 -19.66
N TYR A 130 -2.15 9.58 -18.75
CA TYR A 130 -2.42 11.00 -18.93
C TYR A 130 -1.69 11.59 -20.15
N ASP A 131 -0.43 11.20 -20.39
CA ASP A 131 0.35 11.65 -21.55
C ASP A 131 -0.24 11.13 -22.88
N ASP A 132 -0.74 9.89 -22.89
CA ASP A 132 -1.37 9.28 -24.07
C ASP A 132 -2.73 9.93 -24.41
N ASP A 133 -3.54 10.27 -23.39
CA ASP A 133 -4.82 10.96 -23.55
C ASP A 133 -4.65 12.41 -24.08
N LEU A 134 -3.60 13.12 -23.62
CA LEU A 134 -3.26 14.46 -24.09
C LEU A 134 -2.53 14.47 -25.45
N GLY A 135 -1.85 13.37 -25.81
CA GLY A 135 -1.08 13.23 -27.04
C GLY A 135 -1.91 12.98 -28.31
N SER A 136 -3.20 12.68 -28.19
CA SER A 136 -4.12 12.43 -29.32
C SER A 136 -4.74 13.71 -29.91
N GLY A 137 -4.27 14.88 -29.50
CA GLY A 137 -4.72 16.19 -29.99
C GLY A 137 -3.79 16.82 -31.03
N ASP A 138 -3.66 16.21 -32.22
CA ASP A 138 -3.22 16.90 -33.46
C ASP A 138 -4.15 16.54 -34.63
#